data_AF-A0AAQ3PJQ7-F1
#
_entry.id   AF-A0AAQ3PJQ7-F1
#
_cell.length_a   1.000
_cell.length_b   1.000
_cell.length_c   1.000
_cell.angle_alpha   90.00
_cell.angle_beta   90.00
_cell.angle_gamma   90.00
#
_symmetry.space_group_name_H-M   'P 1'
#
loop_
_entity.id
_entity.type
_entity.pdbx_description
1 polymer ?
#
loop_
_entity_poly.entity_id
_entity_poly.type
_entity_poly.pdbx_seq_one_letter_code
_entity_poly.pdbx_strand_id
1 'polypeptide(L)'
;MLHFIYTDAMPEIDKDDELVITQHLLVAADRYDLERLKLLCEQKLCSYIDTSTVATTLALAEQHGCHGLKKACFKLLQSRSLLKIAMATEGFDHLISSCPALIKELMLAKVGACP
;
A
#
# COMPACT_ATOMS: atom_id res chain seq x y z
N MET A 1 13.84 -7.86 8.82
CA MET A 1 14.92 -7.43 7.91
C MET A 1 16.19 -8.26 8.09
N LEU A 2 16.84 -8.27 9.26
CA LEU A 2 18.09 -9.03 9.46
C LEU A 2 17.99 -10.50 9.06
N HIS A 3 16.88 -11.17 9.41
CA HIS A 3 16.63 -12.54 8.97
C HIS A 3 16.81 -12.70 7.45
N PHE A 4 16.14 -11.88 6.65
CA PHE A 4 16.26 -11.88 5.18
C PHE A 4 17.70 -11.65 4.69
N ILE A 5 18.48 -10.77 5.34
CA ILE A 5 19.88 -10.53 4.93
C ILE A 5 20.74 -11.78 5.11
N TYR A 6 20.51 -12.54 6.18
CA TYR A 6 21.32 -13.71 6.51
C TYR A 6 20.80 -15.01 5.88
N THR A 7 19.50 -15.13 5.62
CA THR A 7 18.87 -16.37 5.16
C THR A 7 18.27 -16.27 3.75
N ASP A 8 18.22 -15.06 3.19
CA ASP A 8 17.57 -14.76 1.91
C ASP A 8 16.07 -15.12 1.87
N ALA A 9 15.47 -15.32 3.06
CA ALA A 9 14.09 -15.77 3.26
C ALA A 9 13.26 -14.73 4.06
N MET A 10 11.94 -14.70 3.80
CA MET A 10 11.03 -13.93 4.65
C MET A 10 10.99 -14.55 6.05
N PRO A 11 10.98 -13.75 7.12
CA PRO A 11 10.72 -14.29 8.45
C PRO A 11 9.33 -14.94 8.47
N GLU A 12 9.21 -16.05 9.20
CA GLU A 12 7.90 -16.57 9.58
C GLU A 12 7.24 -15.54 10.52
N ILE A 13 6.08 -15.06 10.13
CA ILE A 13 5.33 -14.05 10.86
C ILE A 13 3.96 -14.62 11.18
N ASP A 14 3.50 -14.42 12.42
CA ASP A 14 2.15 -14.78 12.82
C ASP A 14 1.13 -14.01 11.98
N LYS A 15 0.07 -14.70 11.54
CA LYS A 15 -0.92 -14.14 10.60
C LYS A 15 -1.56 -12.85 11.10
N ASP A 16 -1.75 -12.74 12.42
CA ASP A 16 -2.38 -11.58 13.05
C ASP A 16 -1.51 -10.32 12.95
N ASP A 17 -0.19 -10.48 12.99
CA ASP A 17 0.78 -9.37 12.91
C ASP A 17 1.37 -9.20 11.50
N GLU A 18 1.03 -10.09 10.57
CA GLU A 18 1.64 -10.17 9.25
C GLU A 18 1.51 -8.87 8.45
N LEU A 19 0.34 -8.23 8.50
CA LEU A 19 0.13 -6.94 7.84
C LEU A 19 1.07 -5.85 8.40
N VAL A 20 1.07 -5.67 9.72
CA VAL A 20 1.81 -4.60 10.40
C VAL A 20 3.32 -4.82 10.25
N ILE A 21 3.78 -6.06 10.44
CA ILE A 21 5.20 -6.40 10.28
C ILE A 21 5.62 -6.24 8.81
N THR A 22 4.79 -6.61 7.84
CA THR A 22 5.11 -6.42 6.41
C THR A 22 5.21 -4.94 6.05
N GLN A 23 4.33 -4.08 6.60
CA GLN A 23 4.43 -2.62 6.43
C GLN A 23 5.75 -2.08 6.99
N HIS A 24 6.12 -2.45 8.22
CA HIS A 24 7.41 -2.05 8.80
C HIS A 24 8.60 -2.60 8.04
N LEU A 25 8.49 -3.81 7.51
CA LEU A 25 9.53 -4.44 6.71
C LEU A 25 9.71 -3.73 5.37
N LEU A 26 8.62 -3.27 4.74
CA LEU A 26 8.69 -2.45 3.52
C LEU A 26 9.41 -1.13 3.77
N VAL A 27 9.06 -0.42 4.85
CA VAL A 27 9.74 0.82 5.26
C VAL A 27 11.24 0.59 5.47
N ALA A 28 11.59 -0.51 6.15
CA ALA A 28 12.99 -0.88 6.34
C ALA A 28 13.66 -1.26 5.01
N ALA A 29 13.01 -2.04 4.16
CA ALA A 29 13.56 -2.47 2.88
C ALA A 29 13.87 -1.27 1.97
N ASP A 30 12.98 -0.28 1.92
CA ASP A 30 13.20 0.96 1.18
C ASP A 30 14.35 1.78 1.78
N ARG A 31 14.39 1.92 3.12
CA ARG A 31 15.44 2.69 3.81
C ARG A 31 16.85 2.12 3.62
N TYR A 32 16.97 0.81 3.44
CA TYR A 32 18.25 0.10 3.31
C TYR A 32 18.51 -0.41 1.88
N ASP A 33 17.78 0.09 0.88
CA ASP A 33 17.91 -0.25 -0.54
C ASP A 33 17.87 -1.77 -0.82
N LEU A 34 17.08 -2.51 -0.05
CA LEU A 34 16.86 -3.94 -0.23
C LEU A 34 15.73 -4.16 -1.24
N GLU A 35 16.00 -3.91 -2.53
CA GLU A 35 14.98 -3.94 -3.60
C GLU A 35 14.19 -5.25 -3.65
N ARG A 36 14.87 -6.40 -3.54
CA ARG A 36 14.21 -7.71 -3.56
C ARG A 36 13.26 -7.91 -2.37
N LEU A 37 13.66 -7.46 -1.18
CA LEU A 37 12.82 -7.49 0.02
C LEU A 37 11.61 -6.58 -0.15
N LYS A 38 11.83 -5.37 -0.69
CA LYS A 38 10.78 -4.39 -0.94
C LYS A 38 9.70 -4.96 -1.87
N LEU A 39 10.10 -5.60 -2.97
CA LEU A 39 9.18 -6.26 -3.90
C LEU A 39 8.37 -7.40 -3.24
N LEU A 40 9.00 -8.21 -2.39
CA LEU A 40 8.30 -9.27 -1.65
C LEU A 40 7.25 -8.69 -0.68
N CYS A 41 7.61 -7.63 0.05
CA CYS A 41 6.66 -6.92 0.91
C CYS A 41 5.51 -6.33 0.09
N GLU A 42 5.82 -5.76 -1.08
CA GLU A 42 4.84 -5.19 -1.99
C GLU A 42 3.81 -6.24 -2.44
N GLN A 43 4.29 -7.43 -2.84
CA GLN A 43 3.44 -8.56 -3.23
C GLN A 43 2.57 -9.05 -2.07
N LYS A 44 3.13 -9.17 -0.86
CA LYS A 44 2.35 -9.54 0.33
C LYS A 44 1.28 -8.50 0.65
N LEU A 45 1.62 -7.22 0.69
CA LEU A 45 0.66 -6.17 1.03
C LEU A 45 -0.49 -6.09 0.01
N CYS A 46 -0.25 -6.46 -1.26
CA CYS A 46 -1.32 -6.56 -2.26
C CYS A 46 -2.45 -7.52 -1.87
N SER A 47 -2.20 -8.58 -1.10
CA SER A 47 -3.23 -9.51 -0.66
C SER A 47 -4.04 -9.04 0.56
N TYR A 48 -3.60 -7.99 1.24
CA TYR A 48 -4.28 -7.42 2.43
C TYR A 48 -5.00 -6.09 2.14
N ILE A 49 -5.10 -5.71 0.86
CA ILE A 49 -5.78 -4.46 0.48
C ILE A 49 -7.29 -4.67 0.57
N ASP A 50 -7.89 -4.00 1.54
CA ASP A 50 -9.32 -3.93 1.77
C ASP A 50 -9.76 -2.47 1.92
N THR A 51 -11.07 -2.21 1.97
CA THR A 51 -11.59 -0.83 2.08
C THR A 51 -11.14 -0.11 3.36
N SER A 52 -10.78 -0.83 4.41
CA SER A 52 -10.24 -0.28 5.66
C SER A 52 -8.74 -0.01 5.61
N THR A 53 -7.97 -0.83 4.87
CA THR A 53 -6.51 -0.78 4.81
C THR A 53 -6.00 -0.03 3.58
N VAL A 54 -6.85 0.23 2.59
CA VAL A 54 -6.46 0.85 1.32
C VAL A 54 -5.87 2.24 1.51
N ALA A 55 -6.37 3.03 2.47
CA ALA A 55 -5.87 4.38 2.71
C ALA A 55 -4.43 4.36 3.25
N THR A 56 -4.17 3.56 4.28
CA THR A 56 -2.83 3.42 4.88
C THR A 56 -1.85 2.77 3.91
N THR A 57 -2.28 1.73 3.20
CA THR A 57 -1.46 1.02 2.20
C THR A 57 -1.11 1.93 1.01
N LEU A 58 -2.05 2.77 0.57
CA LEU A 58 -1.82 3.72 -0.52
C LEU A 58 -0.88 4.86 -0.13
N ALA A 59 -1.00 5.39 1.09
CA ALA A 59 -0.03 6.35 1.63
C ALA A 59 1.39 5.76 1.66
N LEU A 60 1.52 4.54 2.17
CA LEU A 60 2.78 3.83 2.27
C LEU A 60 3.38 3.53 0.89
N ALA A 61 2.54 3.18 -0.09
CA ALA A 61 2.97 2.96 -1.46
C ALA A 61 3.53 4.23 -2.12
N GLU A 62 2.88 5.37 -1.91
CA GLU A 62 3.34 6.66 -2.42
C GLU A 62 4.65 7.10 -1.76
N GLN A 63 4.71 7.02 -0.43
CA GLN A 63 5.86 7.46 0.34
C GLN A 63 7.14 6.68 -0.01
N HIS A 64 7.00 5.39 -0.32
CA HIS A 64 8.13 4.51 -0.62
C HIS A 64 8.27 4.17 -2.11
N GLY A 65 7.55 4.84 -3.01
CA GLY A 65 7.66 4.61 -4.46
C GLY A 65 7.31 3.18 -4.90
N CYS A 66 6.39 2.51 -4.19
CA CYS A 66 5.93 1.17 -4.50
C CYS A 66 4.81 1.22 -5.56
N HIS A 67 5.19 1.29 -6.83
CA HIS A 67 4.26 1.46 -7.95
C HIS A 67 3.27 0.31 -8.13
N GLY A 68 3.68 -0.94 -7.84
CA GLY A 68 2.81 -2.11 -7.93
C GLY A 68 1.69 -2.05 -6.90
N LEU A 69 2.04 -1.72 -5.66
CA LEU A 69 1.09 -1.57 -4.55
C LEU A 69 0.13 -0.41 -4.79
N LYS A 70 0.66 0.74 -5.23
CA LYS A 70 -0.15 1.91 -5.59
C LYS A 70 -1.17 1.56 -6.68
N LYS A 71 -0.75 0.84 -7.72
CA LYS A 71 -1.64 0.39 -8.80
C LYS A 71 -2.71 -0.57 -8.30
N ALA A 72 -2.38 -1.48 -7.39
CA ALA A 72 -3.35 -2.40 -6.80
C ALA A 72 -4.40 -1.65 -5.95
N CYS A 73 -3.98 -0.69 -5.13
CA CYS A 73 -4.89 0.20 -4.39
C CYS A 73 -5.81 0.98 -5.34
N PHE A 74 -5.26 1.57 -6.41
CA PHE A 74 -6.06 2.30 -7.40
C PHE A 74 -7.08 1.40 -8.08
N LYS A 75 -6.72 0.15 -8.40
CA LYS A 75 -7.62 -0.85 -8.98
C LYS A 75 -8.79 -1.17 -8.06
N LEU A 76 -8.59 -1.30 -6.75
CA LEU A 76 -9.69 -1.48 -5.79
C LEU A 76 -10.59 -0.24 -5.80
N LEU A 77 -9.98 0.93 -5.73
CA LEU A 77 -10.68 2.22 -5.70
C LEU A 77 -11.36 2.55 -7.04
N GLN A 78 -11.12 1.83 -8.14
CA GLN A 78 -11.87 1.97 -9.40
C GLN A 78 -13.36 1.70 -9.23
N SER A 79 -13.76 0.82 -8.31
CA SER A 79 -15.17 0.62 -7.99
C SER A 79 -15.74 1.81 -7.21
N ARG A 80 -16.87 2.37 -7.68
CA ARG A 80 -17.54 3.50 -7.02
C ARG A 80 -18.06 3.13 -5.63
N SER A 81 -18.52 1.90 -5.43
CA SER A 81 -19.00 1.43 -4.13
C SER A 81 -17.87 1.33 -3.12
N LEU A 82 -16.76 0.68 -3.50
CA LEU A 82 -15.59 0.52 -2.63
C LEU A 82 -14.93 1.86 -2.31
N LEU A 83 -14.84 2.77 -3.30
CA LEU A 83 -14.35 4.12 -3.07
C LEU A 83 -15.22 4.86 -2.04
N LYS A 84 -16.54 4.78 -2.15
CA LYS A 84 -17.44 5.44 -1.20
C LYS A 84 -17.26 4.90 0.23
N ILE A 85 -17.04 3.59 0.37
CA ILE A 85 -16.76 2.96 1.67
C ILE A 85 -15.40 3.43 2.20
N ALA A 86 -14.36 3.42 1.37
CA ALA A 86 -13.03 3.90 1.74
C ALA A 86 -13.05 5.38 2.17
N MET A 87 -13.75 6.24 1.42
CA MET A 87 -13.92 7.66 1.75
C MET A 87 -14.67 7.91 3.06
N ALA A 88 -15.42 6.93 3.58
CA ALA A 88 -16.09 7.05 4.87
C ALA A 88 -15.19 6.66 6.06
N THR A 89 -13.97 6.18 5.79
CA THR A 89 -13.01 5.82 6.84
C THR A 89 -12.14 7.02 7.22
N GLU A 90 -11.87 7.17 8.52
CA GLU A 90 -10.99 8.23 9.04
C GLU A 90 -9.59 8.16 8.39
N GLY A 91 -9.11 6.96 8.06
CA GLY A 91 -7.83 6.77 7.37
C GLY A 91 -7.77 7.47 6.01
N PHE A 92 -8.90 7.58 5.30
CA PHE A 92 -8.94 8.27 4.02
C PHE A 92 -8.96 9.80 4.17
N ASP A 93 -9.59 10.33 5.22
CA ASP A 93 -9.52 11.76 5.54
C ASP A 93 -8.09 12.20 5.89
N HIS A 94 -7.38 11.34 6.63
CA HIS A 94 -5.94 11.52 6.89
C HIS A 94 -5.12 11.47 5.60
N LEU A 95 -5.44 10.56 4.67
CA LEU A 95 -4.77 10.46 3.37
C LEU A 95 -4.94 11.74 2.54
N ILE A 96 -6.15 12.30 2.51
CA ILE A 96 -6.44 13.55 1.79
C ILE A 96 -5.62 14.71 2.34
N SER A 97 -5.51 14.79 3.67
CA SER A 97 -4.78 15.85 4.35
C SER A 97 -3.26 15.71 4.19
N SER A 98 -2.75 14.47 4.19
CA SER A 98 -1.31 14.19 4.16
C SER A 98 -0.74 14.23 2.73
N CYS A 99 -1.50 13.78 1.74
CA CYS A 99 -1.04 13.60 0.36
C CYS A 99 -2.06 14.10 -0.68
N PRO A 100 -2.31 15.42 -0.78
CA PRO A 100 -3.31 15.96 -1.70
C PRO A 100 -2.98 15.73 -3.19
N ALA A 101 -1.69 15.61 -3.54
CA ALA A 101 -1.26 15.29 -4.91
C ALA A 101 -1.73 13.90 -5.36
N LEU A 102 -1.64 12.91 -4.46
CA LEU A 102 -2.08 11.55 -4.74
C LEU A 102 -3.60 11.47 -4.92
N ILE A 103 -4.37 12.27 -4.19
CA ILE A 103 -5.83 12.36 -4.40
C ILE A 103 -6.14 12.96 -5.77
N LYS A 104 -5.42 14.01 -6.19
CA LYS A 104 -5.58 14.57 -7.54
C LYS A 104 -5.31 13.52 -8.61
N GLU A 105 -4.26 12.72 -8.44
CA GLU A 105 -3.94 11.62 -9.35
C GLU A 105 -5.04 10.56 -9.36
N LEU A 106 -5.58 10.18 -8.20
CA LEU A 106 -6.69 9.24 -8.11
C LEU A 106 -7.95 9.77 -8.82
N MET A 107 -8.26 11.05 -8.68
CA MET A 107 -9.37 11.69 -9.39
C MET A 107 -9.13 11.70 -10.91
N LEU A 108 -7.91 12.02 -11.36
CA LEU A 108 -7.56 11.97 -12.78
C LEU A 108 -7.62 10.55 -13.35
N ALA A 109 -7.18 9.55 -12.59
CA ALA A 109 -7.26 8.14 -12.98
C ALA A 109 -8.73 7.67 -13.15
N LYS A 110 -9.68 8.33 -12.48
CA LYS A 110 -11.12 8.12 -12.69
C LYS A 110 -11.65 8.84 -13.92
N VAL A 111 -11.20 10.07 -14.16
CA VAL A 111 -11.64 10.88 -15.30
C VAL A 111 -11.10 10.34 -16.63
N GLY A 112 -9.88 9.76 -16.62
CA GLY A 112 -9.29 9.07 -17.77
C GLY A 112 -9.96 7.73 -18.12
N ALA A 113 -10.90 7.26 -17.29
CA ALA A 113 -11.74 6.10 -17.55
C ALA A 113 -13.16 6.56 -17.93
N CYS A 114 -13.31 7.22 -19.09
CA CYS A 114 -14.59 7.37 -19.78
C CYS A 114 -14.55 6.60 -21.11
N PRO A 115 -15.69 6.03 -21.54
CA PRO A 115 -15.78 4.85 -22.41
C PRO A 115 -15.38 5.07 -23.87
#